data_AF-A0A1M5NFQ8-F1
#
_entry.id   AF-A0A1M5NFQ8-F1
#
_cell.length_a   1.000
_cell.length_b   1.000
_cell.length_c   1.000
_cell.angle_alpha   90.00
_cell.angle_beta   90.00
_cell.angle_gamma   90.00
#
_symmetry.space_group_name_H-M   'P 1'
#
loop_
_entity.id
_entity.type
_entity.pdbx_description
1 polymer ?
#
loop_
_entity_poly.entity_id
_entity_poly.type
_entity_poly.pdbx_seq_one_letter_code
_entity_poly.pdbx_strand_id
1 'polypeptide(L)'
;MWDEIVINHNLTIPDKNPPMEKLLGYMIRYQITKAEVIDTRLMTDDQPPLPVRKVIIEGLAQIVIKYVADVPDQQVHGAHFEEPFAKLIEWPGGPPPGSPICVEITEEHAQIHMIDNRHLSKVIVIHIDITQNNP
;
A
#
# COMPACT_ATOMS: atom_id res chain seq x y z
N MET A 1 7.60 -4.70 -15.45
CA MET A 1 7.84 -3.30 -15.05
C MET A 1 7.70 -3.25 -13.55
N TRP A 2 8.48 -2.45 -12.84
CA TRP A 2 8.36 -2.35 -11.39
C TRP A 2 8.40 -0.91 -10.92
N ASP A 3 7.89 -0.68 -9.72
CA ASP A 3 7.96 0.61 -9.03
C ASP A 3 7.83 0.44 -7.52
N GLU A 4 8.19 1.47 -6.74
CA GLU A 4 8.12 1.46 -5.28
C GLU A 4 7.02 2.40 -4.74
N ILE A 5 6.33 2.01 -3.68
CA ILE A 5 5.36 2.86 -2.97
C ILE A 5 5.73 2.98 -1.50
N VAL A 6 5.73 4.22 -1.00
CA VAL A 6 5.89 4.52 0.42
C VAL A 6 4.52 4.83 1.03
N ILE A 7 4.11 4.04 2.01
CA ILE A 7 2.87 4.24 2.79
C ILE A 7 3.30 4.76 4.17
N ASN A 8 3.29 6.08 4.35
CA ASN A 8 3.82 6.74 5.54
C ASN A 8 2.77 7.70 6.16
N HIS A 9 1.96 7.14 7.04
CA HIS A 9 0.97 7.87 7.83
C HIS A 9 0.85 7.24 9.22
N ASN A 10 0.67 8.07 10.24
CA ASN A 10 0.49 7.60 11.62
C ASN A 10 -0.85 6.86 11.77
N LEU A 11 -0.84 5.80 12.58
CA LEU A 11 -2.05 5.08 12.97
C LEU A 11 -2.52 5.59 14.34
N THR A 12 -3.83 5.64 14.52
CA THR A 12 -4.44 6.03 15.80
C THR A 12 -5.34 4.91 16.31
N ILE A 13 -5.05 4.38 17.50
CA ILE A 13 -5.87 3.37 18.16
C ILE A 13 -7.27 3.95 18.40
N PRO A 14 -8.34 3.33 17.83
CA PRO A 14 -9.69 3.83 17.99
C PRO A 14 -10.11 4.00 19.45
N ASP A 15 -10.95 4.99 19.75
CA ASP A 15 -11.39 5.26 21.13
C ASP A 15 -12.12 4.09 21.80
N LYS A 16 -12.80 3.26 21.01
CA LYS A 16 -13.46 2.03 21.47
C LYS A 16 -12.48 0.95 21.94
N ASN A 17 -11.22 1.03 21.55
CA ASN A 17 -10.17 0.11 21.96
C ASN A 17 -9.41 0.72 23.15
N PRO A 18 -8.92 -0.10 24.10
CA PRO A 18 -8.14 0.41 25.21
C PRO A 18 -6.81 1.00 24.72
N PRO A 19 -6.27 2.01 25.42
CA PRO A 19 -4.94 2.56 25.12
C PRO A 19 -3.87 1.47 25.23
N MET A 20 -2.76 1.65 24.52
CA MET A 20 -1.62 0.75 24.54
C MET A 20 -0.65 1.11 25.67
N GLU A 21 -0.24 0.12 26.43
CA GLU A 21 0.93 0.22 27.30
C GLU A 21 2.20 -0.15 26.53
N LYS A 22 2.11 -1.20 25.70
CA LYS A 22 3.26 -1.74 24.97
C LYS A 22 2.86 -2.37 23.64
N LEU A 23 3.57 -1.99 22.58
CA LEU A 23 3.52 -2.66 21.29
C LEU A 23 4.19 -4.04 21.36
N LEU A 24 3.49 -5.09 20.93
CA LEU A 24 4.01 -6.46 20.88
C LEU A 24 4.46 -6.87 19.47
N GLY A 25 3.84 -6.31 18.43
CA GLY A 25 4.18 -6.59 17.04
C GLY A 25 3.06 -6.21 16.10
N TYR A 26 3.26 -6.48 14.82
CA TYR A 26 2.29 -6.21 13.77
C TYR A 26 2.33 -7.27 12.69
N MET A 27 1.27 -7.35 11.91
CA MET A 27 1.16 -8.15 10.70
C MET A 27 0.54 -7.29 9.61
N ILE A 28 1.08 -7.37 8.41
CA ILE A 28 0.59 -6.62 7.25
C ILE A 28 0.20 -7.62 6.16
N ARG A 29 -0.95 -7.40 5.53
CA ARG A 29 -1.34 -8.08 4.29
C ARG A 29 -1.67 -7.04 3.25
N TYR A 30 -1.31 -7.31 2.00
CA TYR A 30 -1.58 -6.40 0.89
C TYR A 30 -2.68 -6.97 0.00
N GLN A 31 -3.56 -6.08 -0.45
CA GLN A 31 -4.64 -6.42 -1.37
C GLN A 31 -4.68 -5.39 -2.50
N ILE A 32 -4.51 -5.84 -3.74
CA ILE A 32 -4.77 -5.01 -4.92
C ILE A 32 -6.28 -4.92 -5.12
N THR A 33 -6.79 -3.70 -5.18
CA THR A 33 -8.22 -3.41 -5.43
C THR A 33 -8.46 -2.96 -6.87
N LYS A 34 -7.46 -2.37 -7.52
CA LYS A 34 -7.50 -1.98 -8.93
C LYS A 34 -6.13 -2.13 -9.58
N ALA A 35 -6.10 -2.69 -10.78
CA ALA A 35 -4.93 -2.74 -11.64
C ALA A 35 -5.40 -2.57 -13.09
N GLU A 36 -5.15 -1.41 -13.69
CA GLU A 36 -5.68 -1.07 -15.00
C GLU A 36 -4.64 -0.37 -15.86
N VAL A 37 -4.45 -0.85 -17.09
CA VAL A 37 -3.64 -0.18 -18.10
C VAL A 37 -4.49 0.89 -18.78
N ILE A 38 -3.97 2.11 -18.83
CA ILE A 38 -4.62 3.25 -19.45
C ILE A 38 -3.80 3.82 -20.60
N ASP A 39 -4.53 4.44 -21.52
CA ASP A 39 -3.96 5.28 -22.57
C ASP A 39 -3.63 6.67 -22.05
N THR A 40 -2.41 7.12 -22.31
CA THR A 40 -2.05 8.52 -22.13
C THR A 40 -1.40 9.05 -23.40
N ARG A 41 -1.80 10.26 -23.79
CA ARG A 41 -1.26 10.92 -24.97
C ARG A 41 -0.13 11.83 -24.51
N LEU A 42 1.09 11.58 -24.99
CA LEU A 42 2.13 12.59 -24.94
C LEU A 42 1.90 13.54 -26.13
N MET A 43 1.56 14.80 -25.86
CA MET A 43 1.50 15.84 -26.89
C MET A 43 2.87 16.49 -26.98
N THR A 44 3.47 16.51 -28.16
CA THR A 44 4.63 17.33 -28.47
C THR A 44 4.25 18.22 -29.65
N ASP A 45 4.72 19.47 -29.65
CA ASP A 45 4.29 20.49 -30.62
C ASP A 45 4.62 20.12 -32.08
N ASP A 46 5.59 19.23 -32.29
CA ASP A 46 6.16 18.89 -33.61
C ASP A 46 5.99 17.41 -34.04
N GLN A 47 5.32 16.55 -33.25
CA GLN A 47 5.12 15.13 -33.61
C GLN A 47 3.70 14.64 -33.33
N PRO A 48 3.19 13.64 -34.10
CA PRO A 48 1.93 13.00 -33.78
C PRO A 48 1.99 12.40 -32.35
N PRO A 49 0.87 12.43 -31.59
CA PRO A 49 0.86 11.97 -30.22
C PRO A 49 1.31 10.50 -30.15
N LEU A 50 2.38 10.26 -29.39
CA LEU A 50 2.85 8.90 -29.15
C LEU A 50 1.94 8.24 -28.11
N PRO A 51 1.42 7.03 -28.38
CA PRO A 51 0.66 6.28 -27.39
C PRO A 51 1.61 5.85 -26.27
N VAL A 52 1.47 6.47 -25.10
CA VAL A 52 2.20 6.10 -23.89
C VAL A 52 1.23 5.37 -22.98
N ARG A 53 1.59 4.16 -22.54
CA ARG A 53 0.78 3.43 -21.56
C ARG A 53 1.18 3.84 -20.16
N LYS A 54 0.19 3.91 -19.28
CA LYS A 54 0.40 3.96 -17.83
C LYS A 54 -0.44 2.87 -17.17
N VAL A 55 -0.10 2.53 -15.95
CA VAL A 55 -0.88 1.62 -15.12
C VAL A 55 -1.35 2.37 -13.88
N ILE A 56 -2.64 2.30 -13.61
CA ILE A 56 -3.21 2.69 -12.34
C ILE A 56 -3.21 1.45 -11.45
N ILE A 57 -2.52 1.54 -10.31
CA ILE A 57 -2.56 0.56 -9.24
C ILE A 57 -3.21 1.20 -8.04
N GLU A 58 -4.22 0.54 -7.46
CA GLU A 58 -4.81 0.87 -6.16
C GLU A 58 -4.85 -0.39 -5.30
N GLY A 59 -4.64 -0.22 -4.00
CA GLY A 59 -4.70 -1.31 -3.05
C GLY A 59 -4.80 -0.86 -1.60
N LEU A 60 -4.85 -1.85 -0.72
CA LEU A 60 -4.93 -1.68 0.72
C LEU A 60 -3.79 -2.44 1.40
N ALA A 61 -3.11 -1.79 2.33
CA ALA A 61 -2.30 -2.46 3.35
C ALA A 61 -3.18 -2.69 4.58
N GLN A 62 -3.59 -3.94 4.80
CA GLN A 62 -4.35 -4.38 5.97
C GLN A 62 -3.40 -4.68 7.11
N ILE A 63 -3.43 -3.85 8.15
CA ILE A 63 -2.49 -3.89 9.26
C ILE A 63 -3.21 -4.36 10.52
N VAL A 64 -2.62 -5.34 11.21
CA VAL A 64 -3.05 -5.77 12.54
C VAL A 64 -1.95 -5.41 13.53
N ILE A 65 -2.25 -4.49 14.45
CA ILE A 65 -1.35 -4.09 15.54
C ILE A 65 -1.70 -4.90 16.79
N LYS A 66 -0.74 -5.65 17.32
CA LYS A 66 -0.87 -6.41 18.56
C LYS A 66 -0.20 -5.67 19.71
N TYR A 67 -0.91 -5.44 20.80
CA TYR A 67 -0.41 -4.65 21.93
C TYR A 67 -0.97 -5.13 23.28
N VAL A 68 -0.29 -4.76 24.36
CA VAL A 68 -0.78 -4.87 25.74
C VAL A 68 -1.53 -3.59 26.08
N ALA A 69 -2.75 -3.72 26.60
CA ALA A 69 -3.57 -2.58 26.98
C ALA A 69 -3.09 -1.95 28.31
N ASP A 70 -3.14 -0.62 28.38
CA ASP A 70 -2.83 0.18 29.58
C ASP A 70 -4.02 0.18 30.55
N VAL A 71 -4.29 -1.01 31.09
CA VAL A 71 -5.35 -1.33 32.05
C VAL A 71 -4.81 -2.36 33.07
N PRO A 72 -5.37 -2.45 34.29
CA PRO A 72 -4.78 -3.24 35.38
C PRO A 72 -4.57 -4.73 35.08
N ASP A 73 -5.37 -5.32 34.18
CA ASP A 73 -5.30 -6.72 33.78
C ASP A 73 -4.41 -6.97 32.56
N GLN A 74 -3.84 -5.91 31.96
CA GLN A 74 -2.85 -5.96 30.88
C GLN A 74 -3.24 -6.93 29.75
N GLN A 75 -4.50 -6.91 29.33
CA GLN A 75 -4.99 -7.78 28.26
C GLN A 75 -4.27 -7.49 26.93
N VAL A 76 -4.17 -8.53 26.10
CA VAL A 76 -3.60 -8.42 24.75
C VAL A 76 -4.70 -8.13 23.74
N HIS A 77 -4.55 -7.04 22.98
CA HIS A 77 -5.51 -6.59 21.97
C HIS A 77 -4.93 -6.59 20.56
N GLY A 78 -5.82 -6.69 19.58
CA GLY A 78 -5.54 -6.50 18.15
C GLY A 78 -6.33 -5.30 17.61
N ALA A 79 -5.64 -4.25 17.14
CA ALA A 79 -6.26 -3.15 16.41
C ALA A 79 -6.05 -3.36 14.89
N HIS A 80 -7.12 -3.17 14.12
CA HIS A 80 -7.14 -3.40 12.68
C HIS A 80 -7.21 -2.06 11.92
N PHE A 81 -6.39 -1.93 10.88
CA PHE A 81 -6.32 -0.75 10.03
C PHE A 81 -6.30 -1.15 8.56
N GLU A 82 -6.87 -0.29 7.72
CA GLU A 82 -6.80 -0.40 6.27
C GLU A 82 -6.18 0.89 5.74
N GLU A 83 -4.94 0.80 5.26
CA GLU A 83 -4.19 1.94 4.76
C GLU A 83 -4.18 1.88 3.22
N PRO A 84 -4.96 2.75 2.53
CA PRO A 84 -5.00 2.75 1.08
C PRO A 84 -3.69 3.25 0.48
N PHE A 85 -3.32 2.69 -0.65
CA PHE A 85 -2.24 3.17 -1.49
C PHE A 85 -2.68 3.20 -2.95
N ALA A 86 -2.14 4.15 -3.70
CA ALA A 86 -2.38 4.26 -5.13
C ALA A 86 -1.16 4.84 -5.84
N LYS A 87 -0.89 4.36 -7.06
CA LYS A 87 0.16 4.92 -7.90
C LYS A 87 -0.22 4.85 -9.38
N LEU A 88 0.22 5.87 -10.11
CA LEU A 88 0.20 5.91 -11.57
C LEU A 88 1.62 5.65 -12.06
N ILE A 89 1.84 4.50 -12.68
CA ILE A 89 3.16 4.04 -13.11
C ILE A 89 3.26 4.18 -14.63
N GLU A 90 4.32 4.82 -15.11
CA GLU A 90 4.56 4.90 -16.55
C GLU A 90 5.02 3.55 -17.09
N TRP A 91 4.43 3.09 -18.18
CA TRP A 91 4.82 1.85 -18.84
C TRP A 91 4.95 2.05 -20.36
N PRO A 92 6.00 2.77 -20.82
CA PRO A 92 6.26 2.88 -22.25
C PRO A 92 6.38 1.48 -22.88
N GLY A 93 5.62 1.22 -23.95
CA GLY A 93 5.55 -0.12 -24.56
C GLY A 93 4.73 -1.16 -23.79
N GLY A 94 3.96 -0.75 -22.77
CA GLY A 94 2.98 -1.60 -22.10
C GLY A 94 1.88 -2.11 -23.06
N PRO A 95 1.08 -3.09 -22.61
CA PRO A 95 0.03 -3.64 -23.46
C PRO A 95 -1.10 -2.63 -23.67
N PRO A 96 -2.03 -2.88 -24.60
CA PRO A 96 -3.24 -2.07 -24.73
C PRO A 96 -4.13 -2.10 -23.45
N PRO A 97 -4.91 -1.03 -23.18
CA PRO A 97 -5.95 -1.01 -22.18
C PRO A 97 -6.88 -2.22 -22.28
N GLY A 98 -7.30 -2.73 -21.12
CA GLY A 98 -8.09 -3.96 -21.03
C GLY A 98 -7.27 -5.26 -21.13
N SER A 99 -5.97 -5.20 -21.37
CA SER A 99 -5.12 -6.40 -21.31
C SER A 99 -4.97 -6.89 -19.87
N PRO A 100 -4.99 -8.23 -19.64
CA PRO A 100 -4.79 -8.77 -18.31
C PRO A 100 -3.35 -8.54 -17.84
N ILE A 101 -3.21 -8.01 -16.63
CA ILE A 101 -1.92 -7.79 -15.98
C ILE A 101 -1.93 -8.47 -14.61
N CYS A 102 -0.77 -8.95 -14.17
CA CYS A 102 -0.55 -9.42 -12.81
C CYS A 102 0.24 -8.34 -12.05
N VAL A 103 -0.10 -8.19 -10.77
CA VAL A 103 0.55 -7.25 -9.86
C VAL A 103 0.98 -8.02 -8.63
N GLU A 104 2.28 -8.11 -8.43
CA GLU A 104 2.90 -8.76 -7.28
C GLU A 104 3.46 -7.69 -6.36
N ILE A 105 3.27 -7.88 -5.05
CA ILE A 105 3.76 -6.96 -4.02
C ILE A 105 4.79 -7.70 -3.19
N THR A 106 5.96 -7.08 -3.04
CA THR A 106 6.98 -7.49 -2.07
C THR A 106 7.15 -6.39 -1.03
N GLU A 107 7.07 -6.75 0.25
CA GLU A 107 7.42 -5.82 1.33
C GLU A 107 8.95 -5.72 1.42
N GLU A 108 9.49 -4.56 1.07
CA GLU A 108 10.93 -4.31 1.19
C GLU A 108 11.28 -3.83 2.60
N HIS A 109 10.39 -3.03 3.18
CA HIS A 109 10.57 -2.51 4.53
C HIS A 109 9.23 -2.24 5.19
N ALA A 110 9.10 -2.60 6.46
CA ALA A 110 8.02 -2.14 7.31
C ALA A 110 8.54 -1.86 8.71
N GLN A 111 8.20 -0.70 9.24
CA GLN A 111 8.50 -0.31 10.61
C GLN A 111 7.30 0.40 11.23
N ILE A 112 6.86 -0.10 12.37
CA ILE A 112 5.81 0.53 13.19
C ILE A 112 6.33 0.68 14.61
N HIS A 113 6.26 1.90 15.16
CA HIS A 113 6.65 2.16 16.54
C HIS A 113 5.62 3.03 17.26
N MET A 114 5.52 2.82 18.57
CA MET A 114 4.62 3.56 19.46
C MET A 114 5.18 4.96 19.71
N ILE A 115 4.35 5.99 19.50
CA ILE A 115 4.65 7.38 19.83
C ILE A 115 4.16 7.66 21.25
N ASP A 116 2.91 7.27 21.53
CA ASP A 116 2.28 7.32 22.84
C ASP A 116 1.25 6.18 22.97
N ASN A 117 0.39 6.22 23.99
CA ASN A 117 -0.57 5.16 24.26
C ASN A 117 -1.74 5.06 23.25
N ARG A 118 -1.85 5.95 22.25
CA ARG A 118 -2.85 5.86 21.18
C ARG A 118 -2.28 6.04 19.78
N HIS A 119 -1.10 6.62 19.62
CA HIS A 119 -0.53 6.95 18.32
C HIS A 119 0.69 6.07 17.99
N LEU A 120 0.73 5.58 16.75
CA LEU A 120 1.84 4.82 16.19
C LEU A 120 2.38 5.54 14.95
N SER A 121 3.69 5.63 14.82
CA SER A 121 4.34 5.99 13.57
C SER A 121 4.49 4.73 12.72
N LYS A 122 4.24 4.84 11.41
CA LYS A 122 4.30 3.72 10.47
C LYS A 122 4.96 4.17 9.17
N VAL A 123 6.00 3.46 8.77
CA VAL A 123 6.60 3.54 7.43
C VAL A 123 6.58 2.15 6.83
N ILE A 124 5.96 2.02 5.67
CA ILE A 124 5.97 0.80 4.87
C ILE A 124 6.47 1.18 3.48
N VAL A 125 7.42 0.41 2.95
CA VAL A 125 7.93 0.50 1.58
C VAL A 125 7.61 -0.82 0.90
N ILE A 126 6.83 -0.74 -0.17
CA ILE A 126 6.49 -1.89 -0.99
C ILE A 126 7.09 -1.75 -2.39
N HIS A 127 7.66 -2.84 -2.87
CA HIS A 127 7.98 -3.07 -4.27
C HIS A 127 6.76 -3.62 -4.97
N ILE A 128 6.44 -3.10 -6.15
CA ILE A 128 5.34 -3.57 -6.98
C ILE A 128 5.88 -3.99 -8.33
N ASP A 129 5.77 -5.29 -8.62
CA ASP A 129 6.06 -5.87 -9.92
C ASP A 129 4.78 -6.01 -10.75
N ILE A 130 4.83 -5.50 -11.97
CA ILE A 130 3.74 -5.56 -12.95
C ILE A 130 4.20 -6.37 -14.16
N THR A 131 3.49 -7.46 -14.42
CA THR A 131 3.75 -8.37 -15.53
C THR A 131 2.50 -8.55 -16.39
N GLN A 132 2.70 -8.91 -17.66
CA GLN A 132 1.59 -9.36 -18.51
C GLN A 132 1.32 -10.82 -18.19
N ASN A 133 0.05 -11.18 -17.99
CA ASN A 133 -0.32 -12.59 -17.98
C ASN A 133 -0.19 -13.12 -19.40
N ASN A 134 0.85 -13.91 -19.68
CA ASN A 134 0.86 -14.73 -20.88
C ASN A 134 -0.15 -15.87 -20.68
N PRO A 135 -1.13 -16.03 -21.59
CA PRO A 135 -2.02 -17.19 -21.57
C PRO A 135 -1.27 -18.49 -21.85
#